data_AF-A0A969Y6A1-F1
#
_entry.id   AF-A0A969Y6A1-F1
#
_cell.length_a   1.000
_cell.length_b   1.000
_cell.length_c   1.000
_cell.angle_alpha   90.00
_cell.angle_beta   90.00
_cell.angle_gamma   90.00
#
_symmetry.space_group_name_H-M   'P 1'
#
loop_
_entity.id
_entity.type
_entity.pdbx_description
1 polymer ?
#
loop_
_entity_poly.entity_id
_entity_poly.type
_entity_poly.pdbx_seq_one_letter_code
_entity_poly.pdbx_strand_id
1 'polypeptide(L)'
;FLGYPDGGLAPLWQQHWSVQEVYRSPYTGVDVSPYNNSFTPEVAYSGQPLMIDIEALLRIEKPTIILFPSNYEGHPDHWATHAFVTYALEDLKLHGWEKEPQIYNYLVHYNDWPRPWGANFMRTLEPPTRIAHEGQWLSLPLSWSERTKKYNAILKHRSQVAVMRGFLTSFARATELFQGYPSAVTLRSSPVNQQTVLATDAHGDSLIDRLDRYADIVRLTGSLNDADLRLTLSLRGYVKPELRYELEVVTLGGQAPGLRLRLCYPMSEFPMGITAEQKGDSITFTISRSVLKDAPLLFVSAETYQGQARADRLRQIRVQLN
;
A
#
# COMPACT_ATOMS: atom_id res chain seq x y z
N PHE A 1 1.69 7.04 -21.22
CA PHE A 1 1.09 6.39 -20.04
C PHE A 1 1.92 5.17 -19.71
N LEU A 2 1.92 4.62 -18.48
CA LEU A 2 2.67 3.38 -18.23
C LEU A 2 2.03 2.17 -18.92
N GLY A 3 0.69 2.14 -19.05
CA GLY A 3 0.00 1.16 -19.89
C GLY A 3 -0.28 -0.20 -19.25
N TYR A 4 -0.22 -0.29 -17.92
CA TYR A 4 -0.51 -1.49 -17.12
C TYR A 4 -2.01 -1.73 -16.92
N PRO A 5 -2.44 -2.94 -16.48
CA PRO A 5 -3.84 -3.33 -16.51
C PRO A 5 -4.69 -2.59 -15.47
N ASP A 6 -5.85 -2.08 -15.90
CA ASP A 6 -6.90 -1.59 -15.01
C ASP A 6 -7.41 -2.74 -14.12
N GLY A 7 -7.49 -2.51 -12.81
CA GLY A 7 -7.90 -3.51 -11.81
C GLY A 7 -6.85 -4.58 -11.50
N GLY A 8 -5.65 -4.49 -12.09
CA GLY A 8 -4.65 -5.54 -12.05
C GLY A 8 -3.37 -5.21 -11.26
N LEU A 9 -3.20 -4.00 -10.73
CA LEU A 9 -1.91 -3.60 -10.14
C LEU A 9 -1.61 -4.30 -8.82
N ALA A 10 -2.62 -4.54 -7.98
CA ALA A 10 -2.42 -5.32 -6.75
C ALA A 10 -1.96 -6.75 -7.05
N PRO A 11 -2.58 -7.50 -7.98
CA PRO A 11 -2.02 -8.76 -8.47
C PRO A 11 -0.58 -8.66 -8.98
N LEU A 12 -0.20 -7.59 -9.70
CA LEU A 12 1.20 -7.42 -10.15
C LEU A 12 2.19 -7.34 -8.99
N TRP A 13 1.82 -6.62 -7.93
CA TRP A 13 2.65 -6.50 -6.74
C TRP A 13 2.71 -7.82 -5.96
N GLN A 14 1.54 -8.42 -5.74
CA GLN A 14 1.37 -9.54 -4.82
C GLN A 14 1.75 -10.88 -5.47
N GLN A 15 1.28 -11.17 -6.67
CA GLN A 15 1.30 -12.52 -7.24
C GLN A 15 2.15 -12.60 -8.50
N HIS A 16 2.09 -11.58 -9.35
CA HIS A 16 2.67 -11.55 -10.68
C HIS A 16 3.88 -10.62 -10.73
N TRP A 17 4.82 -10.79 -9.80
CA TRP A 17 6.01 -9.94 -9.76
C TRP A 17 6.92 -10.23 -10.94
N SER A 18 7.19 -11.51 -11.20
CA SER A 18 8.13 -11.93 -12.24
C SER A 18 7.52 -11.85 -13.64
N VAL A 19 8.35 -11.51 -14.63
CA VAL A 19 7.98 -11.61 -16.06
C VAL A 19 7.67 -13.04 -16.51
N GLN A 20 8.06 -14.07 -15.75
CA GLN A 20 7.69 -15.46 -16.03
C GLN A 20 6.25 -15.79 -15.59
N GLU A 21 5.64 -14.96 -14.74
CA GLU A 21 4.31 -15.17 -14.19
C GLU A 21 3.42 -13.97 -14.52
N VAL A 22 3.17 -13.76 -15.82
CA VAL A 22 2.37 -12.62 -16.28
C VAL A 22 0.91 -12.68 -15.82
N TYR A 23 0.35 -11.52 -15.52
CA TYR A 23 -1.06 -11.35 -15.20
C TYR A 23 -1.88 -11.18 -16.48
N ARG A 24 -2.88 -12.04 -16.66
CA ARG A 24 -3.86 -11.90 -17.76
C ARG A 24 -5.06 -11.10 -17.28
N SER A 25 -5.31 -9.94 -17.88
CA SER A 25 -6.46 -9.11 -17.51
C SER A 25 -7.77 -9.83 -17.81
N PRO A 26 -8.71 -9.95 -16.84
CA PRO A 26 -10.02 -10.53 -17.08
C PRO A 26 -10.91 -9.64 -17.95
N TYR A 27 -10.59 -8.34 -18.08
CA TYR A 27 -11.37 -7.36 -18.83
C TYR A 27 -10.99 -7.32 -20.31
N THR A 28 -9.70 -7.34 -20.61
CA THR A 28 -9.18 -7.24 -21.99
C THR A 28 -8.71 -8.57 -22.54
N GLY A 29 -8.48 -9.57 -21.69
CA GLY A 29 -8.00 -10.89 -22.08
C GLY A 29 -6.54 -10.94 -22.52
N VAL A 30 -5.78 -9.84 -22.38
CA VAL A 30 -4.35 -9.75 -22.72
C VAL A 30 -3.48 -9.73 -21.47
N ASP A 31 -2.21 -10.09 -21.63
CA ASP A 31 -1.16 -10.16 -20.61
C ASP A 31 0.03 -9.22 -20.90
N VAL A 32 -0.13 -8.37 -21.92
CA VAL A 32 0.79 -7.29 -22.30
C VAL A 32 -0.01 -6.03 -22.56
N SER A 33 0.66 -4.88 -22.53
CA SER A 33 0.01 -3.60 -22.83
C SER A 33 -0.49 -3.53 -24.29
N PRO A 34 -1.80 -3.37 -24.53
CA PRO A 34 -2.37 -3.30 -25.87
C PRO A 34 -2.30 -1.89 -26.47
N TYR A 35 -1.75 -0.92 -25.74
CA TYR A 35 -1.80 0.49 -26.13
C TYR A 35 -0.50 0.92 -26.83
N ASN A 36 -0.65 1.62 -27.95
CA ASN A 36 0.47 2.15 -28.72
C ASN A 36 1.19 3.35 -28.06
N ASN A 37 0.62 3.90 -26.99
CA ASN A 37 1.14 5.05 -26.24
C ASN A 37 1.62 4.68 -24.82
N SER A 38 1.84 3.38 -24.60
CA SER A 38 2.49 2.87 -23.41
C SER A 38 3.95 3.29 -23.38
N PHE A 39 4.46 3.54 -22.18
CA PHE A 39 5.81 4.03 -21.95
C PHE A 39 6.83 3.02 -22.48
N THR A 40 6.61 1.76 -22.14
CA THR A 40 7.25 0.61 -22.77
C THR A 40 6.22 -0.10 -23.68
N PRO A 41 6.44 -0.11 -25.01
CA PRO A 41 5.55 -0.81 -25.94
C PRO A 41 5.44 -2.31 -25.62
N GLU A 42 4.23 -2.87 -25.71
CA GLU A 42 3.94 -4.30 -25.47
C GLU A 42 4.48 -4.84 -24.14
N VAL A 43 4.61 -3.97 -23.13
CA VAL A 43 5.17 -4.36 -21.83
C VAL A 43 4.32 -5.43 -21.16
N ALA A 44 4.97 -6.48 -20.66
CA ALA A 44 4.32 -7.55 -19.93
C ALA A 44 3.66 -7.05 -18.65
N TYR A 45 2.45 -7.54 -18.38
CA TYR A 45 1.72 -7.27 -17.15
C TYR A 45 2.32 -8.07 -15.99
N SER A 46 3.41 -7.56 -15.45
CA SER A 46 4.10 -8.08 -14.27
C SER A 46 4.69 -6.92 -13.45
N GLY A 47 4.98 -7.17 -12.18
CA GLY A 47 5.47 -6.16 -11.27
C GLY A 47 6.87 -5.65 -11.59
N GLN A 48 7.79 -6.52 -12.02
CA GLN A 48 9.17 -6.15 -12.35
C GLN A 48 9.26 -5.06 -13.44
N PRO A 49 8.62 -5.20 -14.62
CA PRO A 49 8.58 -4.13 -15.61
C PRO A 49 7.95 -2.85 -15.08
N LEU A 50 6.87 -2.94 -14.29
CA LEU A 50 6.20 -1.73 -13.76
C LEU A 50 7.13 -0.94 -12.84
N MET A 51 7.87 -1.65 -11.98
CA MET A 51 8.89 -1.04 -11.13
C MET A 51 9.99 -0.36 -11.98
N ILE A 52 10.51 -1.05 -13.01
CA ILE A 52 11.53 -0.50 -13.92
C ILE A 52 11.02 0.77 -14.63
N ASP A 53 9.79 0.75 -15.14
CA ASP A 53 9.18 1.89 -15.83
C ASP A 53 8.99 3.09 -14.89
N ILE A 54 8.59 2.85 -13.63
CA ILE A 54 8.47 3.91 -12.60
C ILE A 54 9.84 4.53 -12.30
N GLU A 55 10.87 3.72 -12.09
CA GLU A 55 12.22 4.22 -11.85
C GLU A 55 12.79 5.00 -13.03
N ALA A 56 12.58 4.48 -14.25
CA ALA A 56 12.97 5.18 -15.48
C ALA A 56 12.29 6.54 -15.57
N LEU A 57 10.98 6.61 -15.30
CA LEU A 57 10.23 7.87 -15.30
C LEU A 57 10.78 8.84 -14.26
N LEU A 58 11.05 8.41 -13.02
CA LEU A 58 11.62 9.26 -11.97
C LEU A 58 13.00 9.81 -12.35
N ARG A 59 13.84 9.00 -13.01
CA ARG A 59 15.17 9.41 -13.49
C ARG A 59 15.09 10.39 -14.68
N ILE A 60 14.12 10.23 -15.57
CA ILE A 60 13.89 11.10 -16.74
C ILE A 60 13.33 12.45 -16.29
N GLU A 61 12.22 12.43 -15.55
CA GLU A 61 11.46 13.63 -15.19
C GLU A 61 12.15 14.46 -14.11
N LYS A 62 12.95 13.82 -13.25
CA LYS A 62 13.68 14.46 -12.13
C LYS A 62 12.76 15.41 -11.34
N PRO A 63 11.61 14.91 -10.85
CA PRO A 63 10.60 15.77 -10.25
C PRO A 63 11.14 16.47 -8.99
N THR A 64 10.64 17.68 -8.74
CA THR A 64 10.85 18.38 -7.45
C THR A 64 9.75 18.07 -6.44
N ILE A 65 8.58 17.62 -6.91
CA ILE A 65 7.44 17.21 -6.11
C ILE A 65 6.87 15.91 -6.69
N ILE A 66 6.57 14.93 -5.83
CA ILE A 66 5.91 13.68 -6.21
C ILE A 66 4.63 13.54 -5.39
N LEU A 67 3.51 13.34 -6.09
CA LEU A 67 2.20 13.09 -5.52
C LEU A 67 1.71 11.71 -5.97
N PHE A 68 1.36 10.84 -5.03
CA PHE A 68 0.83 9.50 -5.36
C PHE A 68 -0.14 9.00 -4.27
N PRO A 69 -0.92 7.93 -4.50
CA PRO A 69 -1.92 7.50 -3.54
C PRO A 69 -1.35 7.15 -2.15
N SER A 70 -2.15 7.39 -1.11
CA SER A 70 -1.81 7.06 0.28
C SER A 70 -1.78 5.55 0.53
N ASN A 71 -1.03 5.13 1.55
CA ASN A 71 -1.06 3.74 2.01
C ASN A 71 -2.38 3.35 2.68
N TYR A 72 -3.23 4.33 3.02
CA TYR A 72 -4.61 4.12 3.50
C TYR A 72 -5.64 3.90 2.37
N GLU A 73 -5.21 3.78 1.12
CA GLU A 73 -6.13 3.55 0.00
C GLU A 73 -6.80 2.18 0.05
N GLY A 74 -8.14 2.18 0.03
CA GLY A 74 -8.93 0.96 -0.04
C GLY A 74 -9.01 0.35 -1.44
N HIS A 75 -8.79 1.15 -2.49
CA HIS A 75 -8.81 0.65 -3.86
C HIS A 75 -7.53 -0.14 -4.17
N PRO A 76 -7.63 -1.40 -4.65
CA PRO A 76 -6.46 -2.26 -4.86
C PRO A 76 -5.36 -1.61 -5.73
N ASP A 77 -5.73 -0.96 -6.83
CA ASP A 77 -4.74 -0.33 -7.71
C ASP A 77 -4.09 0.91 -7.10
N HIS A 78 -4.81 1.68 -6.28
CA HIS A 78 -4.24 2.85 -5.62
C HIS A 78 -3.24 2.41 -4.53
N TRP A 79 -3.61 1.41 -3.74
CA TRP A 79 -2.71 0.79 -2.78
C TRP A 79 -1.47 0.20 -3.47
N ALA A 80 -1.63 -0.48 -4.60
CA ALA A 80 -0.51 -1.05 -5.33
C ALA A 80 0.40 0.05 -5.91
N THR A 81 -0.20 1.13 -6.44
CA THR A 81 0.55 2.31 -6.88
C THR A 81 1.40 2.87 -5.75
N HIS A 82 0.83 2.97 -4.53
CA HIS A 82 1.61 3.35 -3.35
C HIS A 82 2.80 2.39 -3.13
N ALA A 83 2.57 1.08 -3.15
CA ALA A 83 3.61 0.09 -2.92
C ALA A 83 4.75 0.18 -3.96
N PHE A 84 4.40 0.25 -5.24
CA PHE A 84 5.37 0.35 -6.33
C PHE A 84 6.19 1.65 -6.27
N VAL A 85 5.53 2.80 -6.09
CA VAL A 85 6.23 4.10 -6.05
C VAL A 85 7.12 4.19 -4.81
N THR A 86 6.63 3.75 -3.65
CA THR A 86 7.41 3.73 -2.41
C THR A 86 8.62 2.80 -2.52
N TYR A 87 8.48 1.61 -3.13
CA TYR A 87 9.61 0.72 -3.39
C TYR A 87 10.64 1.35 -4.32
N ALA A 88 10.20 1.86 -5.47
CA ALA A 88 11.08 2.51 -6.45
C ALA A 88 11.85 3.69 -5.84
N LEU A 89 11.20 4.54 -5.04
CA LEU A 89 11.86 5.66 -4.39
C LEU A 89 12.98 5.23 -3.44
N GLU A 90 12.77 4.17 -2.67
CA GLU A 90 13.79 3.68 -1.73
C GLU A 90 14.88 2.88 -2.46
N ASP A 91 14.54 2.13 -3.52
CA ASP A 91 15.53 1.45 -4.35
C ASP A 91 16.45 2.45 -5.05
N LEU A 92 15.87 3.51 -5.63
CA LEU A 92 16.64 4.60 -6.21
C LEU A 92 17.61 5.24 -5.19
N LYS A 93 17.13 5.54 -3.98
CA LYS A 93 17.97 6.11 -2.91
C LYS A 93 19.11 5.15 -2.52
N LEU A 94 18.81 3.86 -2.37
CA LEU A 94 19.80 2.84 -2.07
C LEU A 94 20.88 2.77 -3.17
N HIS A 95 20.49 2.97 -4.43
CA HIS A 95 21.37 3.01 -5.59
C HIS A 95 21.88 4.42 -5.94
N GLY A 96 22.00 5.30 -4.93
CA GLY A 96 22.70 6.59 -5.05
C GLY A 96 21.93 7.66 -5.83
N TRP A 97 20.60 7.58 -5.90
CA TRP A 97 19.80 8.67 -6.45
C TRP A 97 19.76 9.86 -5.48
N GLU A 98 20.59 10.87 -5.76
CA GLU A 98 20.78 12.06 -4.91
C GLU A 98 19.63 13.09 -5.00
N LYS A 99 18.47 12.73 -5.56
CA LYS A 99 17.34 13.65 -5.66
C LYS A 99 16.51 13.60 -4.37
N GLU A 100 16.13 14.79 -3.91
CA GLU A 100 15.30 14.98 -2.72
C GLU A 100 14.00 15.70 -3.10
N PRO A 101 13.10 15.06 -3.87
CA PRO A 101 11.79 15.63 -4.13
C PRO A 101 10.99 15.77 -2.84
N GLN A 102 10.10 16.76 -2.78
CA GLN A 102 9.05 16.78 -1.76
C GLN A 102 8.02 15.70 -2.11
N ILE A 103 7.71 14.84 -1.16
CA ILE A 103 6.81 13.70 -1.38
C ILE A 103 5.56 13.87 -0.53
N TYR A 104 4.40 13.79 -1.18
CA TYR A 104 3.12 13.79 -0.51
C TYR A 104 2.21 12.70 -1.06
N ASN A 105 1.31 12.23 -0.21
CA ASN A 105 0.28 11.31 -0.59
C ASN A 105 -1.09 11.98 -0.70
N TYR A 106 -1.91 11.55 -1.65
CA TYR A 106 -3.32 11.94 -1.72
C TYR A 106 -4.21 10.73 -1.43
N LEU A 107 -5.44 10.99 -1.00
CA LEU A 107 -6.43 9.97 -0.68
C LEU A 107 -7.66 10.14 -1.57
N VAL A 108 -8.17 9.03 -2.09
CA VAL A 108 -9.39 8.95 -2.89
C VAL A 108 -10.37 7.96 -2.29
N HIS A 109 -9.94 6.72 -2.02
CA HIS A 109 -10.83 5.66 -1.55
C HIS A 109 -10.56 5.32 -0.08
N TYR A 110 -11.36 5.89 0.82
CA TYR A 110 -11.33 5.53 2.24
C TYR A 110 -12.73 5.50 2.82
N ASN A 111 -13.25 4.30 3.07
CA ASN A 111 -14.63 4.10 3.54
C ASN A 111 -15.64 4.90 2.68
N ASP A 112 -16.38 5.80 3.32
CA ASP A 112 -17.39 6.66 2.74
C ASP A 112 -16.93 8.12 2.57
N TRP A 113 -15.65 8.38 2.84
CA TRP A 113 -15.03 9.69 2.66
C TRP A 113 -14.89 10.04 1.15
N PRO A 114 -15.00 11.32 0.76
CA PRO A 114 -15.33 12.47 1.60
C PRO A 114 -16.84 12.71 1.69
N ARG A 115 -17.37 12.99 2.88
CA ARG A 115 -18.77 13.37 3.09
C ARG A 115 -18.94 14.89 3.24
N PRO A 116 -20.08 15.47 2.80
CA PRO A 116 -21.15 14.86 2.01
C PRO A 116 -20.72 14.64 0.55
N TRP A 117 -21.29 13.67 -0.17
CA TRP A 117 -21.03 13.53 -1.62
C TRP A 117 -21.61 14.70 -2.42
N GLY A 118 -21.11 14.89 -3.65
CA GLY A 118 -21.47 15.98 -4.55
C GLY A 118 -20.54 17.19 -4.46
N ALA A 119 -20.59 18.06 -5.47
CA ALA A 119 -19.79 19.28 -5.52
C ALA A 119 -20.14 20.24 -4.38
N ASN A 120 -19.12 20.71 -3.67
CA ASN A 120 -19.26 21.55 -2.49
C ASN A 120 -18.11 22.56 -2.46
N PHE A 121 -18.15 23.50 -3.40
CA PHE A 121 -17.09 24.48 -3.66
C PHE A 121 -16.68 25.32 -2.45
N MET A 122 -17.54 25.46 -1.44
CA MET A 122 -17.29 26.29 -0.25
C MET A 122 -16.78 25.49 0.96
N ARG A 123 -16.85 24.16 0.92
CA ARG A 123 -16.38 23.31 2.03
C ARG A 123 -14.93 22.90 1.80
N THR A 124 -14.12 22.93 2.85
CA THR A 124 -12.80 22.33 2.87
C THR A 124 -12.89 20.81 2.73
N LEU A 125 -11.84 20.21 2.16
CA LEU A 125 -11.62 18.78 2.19
C LEU A 125 -10.85 18.45 3.47
N GLU A 126 -11.52 17.86 4.45
CA GLU A 126 -10.94 17.51 5.75
C GLU A 126 -10.42 16.07 5.77
N PRO A 127 -9.38 15.74 6.57
CA PRO A 127 -8.94 14.37 6.77
C PRO A 127 -10.08 13.45 7.23
N PRO A 128 -10.09 12.16 6.84
CA PRO A 128 -11.04 11.21 7.41
C PRO A 128 -10.83 11.11 8.92
N THR A 129 -11.91 11.23 9.69
CA THR A 129 -11.86 11.37 11.17
C THR A 129 -11.03 10.30 11.87
N ARG A 130 -11.08 9.06 11.37
CA ARG A 130 -10.36 7.92 11.95
C ARG A 130 -8.84 7.98 11.80
N ILE A 131 -8.35 8.66 10.76
CA ILE A 131 -6.91 8.79 10.47
C ILE A 131 -6.47 10.26 10.49
N ALA A 132 -7.30 11.16 11.02
CA ALA A 132 -6.99 12.58 11.11
C ALA A 132 -5.78 12.87 12.01
N HIS A 133 -5.45 11.96 12.92
CA HIS A 133 -4.28 12.01 13.79
C HIS A 133 -3.05 11.29 13.19
N GLU A 134 -3.20 10.61 12.07
CA GLU A 134 -2.15 9.82 11.44
C GLU A 134 -1.33 10.70 10.48
N GLY A 135 -0.07 10.95 10.86
CA GLY A 135 0.85 11.76 10.09
C GLY A 135 0.50 13.25 10.03
N GLN A 136 1.18 13.98 9.14
CA GLN A 136 0.97 15.41 8.94
C GLN A 136 0.05 15.64 7.73
N TRP A 137 -1.14 16.16 7.97
CA TRP A 137 -2.06 16.56 6.91
C TRP A 137 -1.76 17.98 6.43
N LEU A 138 -1.75 18.19 5.12
CA LEU A 138 -1.55 19.47 4.46
C LEU A 138 -2.79 19.81 3.65
N SER A 139 -3.35 20.99 3.92
CA SER A 139 -4.50 21.53 3.21
C SER A 139 -4.04 22.65 2.28
N LEU A 140 -4.33 22.53 0.99
CA LEU A 140 -3.98 23.52 -0.03
C LEU A 140 -5.25 24.28 -0.44
N PRO A 141 -5.41 25.55 -0.03
CA PRO A 141 -6.55 26.37 -0.46
C PRO A 141 -6.55 26.60 -1.97
N LEU A 142 -7.72 26.43 -2.58
CA LEU A 142 -7.94 26.70 -3.99
C LEU A 142 -8.70 28.01 -4.18
N SER A 143 -8.33 28.80 -5.17
CA SER A 143 -9.13 29.93 -5.65
C SER A 143 -10.44 29.45 -6.30
N TRP A 144 -11.45 30.32 -6.41
CA TRP A 144 -12.71 29.96 -7.07
C TRP A 144 -12.51 29.42 -8.50
N SER A 145 -11.58 30.01 -9.26
CA SER A 145 -11.28 29.59 -10.63
C SER A 145 -10.70 28.17 -10.68
N GLU A 146 -9.78 27.83 -9.76
CA GLU A 146 -9.21 26.49 -9.66
C GLU A 146 -10.25 25.45 -9.28
N ARG A 147 -11.14 25.77 -8.33
CA ARG A 147 -12.22 24.85 -7.92
C ARG A 147 -13.15 24.55 -9.11
N THR A 148 -13.56 25.58 -9.85
CA THR A 148 -14.39 25.44 -11.05
C THR A 148 -13.67 24.66 -12.15
N LYS A 149 -12.37 24.92 -12.36
CA LYS A 149 -11.54 24.18 -13.32
C LYS A 149 -11.45 22.70 -12.95
N LYS A 150 -11.22 22.37 -11.68
CA LYS A 150 -11.21 20.99 -11.17
C LYS A 150 -12.54 20.29 -11.39
N TYR A 151 -13.65 20.93 -11.01
CA TYR A 151 -14.99 20.37 -11.22
C TYR A 151 -15.26 20.07 -12.71
N ASN A 152 -14.95 21.02 -13.59
CA ASN A 152 -15.11 20.82 -15.03
C ASN A 152 -14.18 19.73 -15.58
N ALA A 153 -12.96 19.59 -15.04
CA ALA A 153 -12.07 18.48 -15.38
C ALA A 153 -12.65 17.13 -14.96
N ILE A 154 -13.19 17.01 -13.74
CA ILE A 154 -13.89 15.80 -13.27
C ILE A 154 -15.02 15.43 -14.23
N LEU A 155 -15.83 16.41 -14.66
CA LEU A 155 -16.94 16.17 -15.58
C LEU A 155 -16.52 15.67 -16.98
N LYS A 156 -15.25 15.83 -17.38
CA LYS A 156 -14.75 15.30 -18.65
C LYS A 156 -14.60 13.78 -18.64
N HIS A 157 -14.53 13.14 -17.47
CA HIS A 157 -14.48 11.67 -17.34
C HIS A 157 -15.88 11.06 -17.47
N ARG A 158 -16.49 11.22 -18.65
CA ARG A 158 -17.93 10.94 -18.91
C ARG A 158 -18.37 9.54 -18.47
N SER A 159 -17.60 8.51 -18.78
CA SER A 159 -17.92 7.12 -18.43
C SER A 159 -17.96 6.92 -16.91
N GLN A 160 -16.99 7.45 -16.18
CA GLN A 160 -16.93 7.34 -14.72
C GLN A 160 -18.01 8.22 -14.07
N VAL A 161 -18.22 9.43 -14.57
CA VAL A 161 -19.27 10.34 -14.09
C VAL A 161 -20.66 9.73 -14.28
N ALA A 162 -20.93 9.01 -15.36
CA ALA A 162 -22.22 8.36 -15.60
C ALA A 162 -22.61 7.38 -14.47
N VAL A 163 -21.63 6.76 -13.81
CA VAL A 163 -21.87 5.74 -12.76
C VAL A 163 -21.69 6.32 -11.35
N MET A 164 -20.76 7.25 -11.14
CA MET A 164 -20.35 7.68 -9.80
C MET A 164 -20.18 9.20 -9.64
N ARG A 165 -20.97 10.00 -10.37
CA ARG A 165 -20.91 11.48 -10.33
C ARG A 165 -20.86 12.06 -8.91
N GLY A 166 -21.72 11.58 -8.02
CA GLY A 166 -21.80 12.08 -6.64
C GLY A 166 -20.48 11.93 -5.89
N PHE A 167 -19.85 10.76 -5.98
CA PHE A 167 -18.54 10.51 -5.40
C PHE A 167 -17.45 11.34 -6.09
N LEU A 168 -17.32 11.29 -7.41
CA LEU A 168 -16.24 12.01 -8.10
C LEU A 168 -16.30 13.53 -7.88
N THR A 169 -17.49 14.11 -7.96
CA THR A 169 -17.67 15.55 -7.75
C THR A 169 -17.51 15.95 -6.29
N SER A 170 -17.50 15.01 -5.34
CA SER A 170 -17.24 15.27 -3.92
C SER A 170 -15.83 15.82 -3.65
N PHE A 171 -14.91 15.64 -4.59
CA PHE A 171 -13.56 16.20 -4.56
C PHE A 171 -13.47 17.64 -5.08
N ALA A 172 -14.55 18.20 -5.63
CA ALA A 172 -14.63 19.63 -5.94
C ALA A 172 -14.91 20.44 -4.66
N ARG A 173 -13.82 20.75 -3.92
CA ARG A 173 -13.82 21.41 -2.61
C ARG A 173 -13.03 22.71 -2.63
N ALA A 174 -13.09 23.43 -1.52
CA ALA A 174 -12.33 24.65 -1.29
C ALA A 174 -10.82 24.43 -1.13
N THR A 175 -10.41 23.20 -0.81
CA THR A 175 -9.01 22.80 -0.62
C THR A 175 -8.73 21.46 -1.29
N GLU A 176 -7.47 21.22 -1.67
CA GLU A 176 -6.92 19.87 -1.78
C GLU A 176 -6.38 19.40 -0.44
N LEU A 177 -6.33 18.10 -0.25
CA LEU A 177 -5.82 17.49 0.97
C LEU A 177 -4.71 16.49 0.61
N PHE A 178 -3.57 16.63 1.27
CA PHE A 178 -2.42 15.75 1.15
C PHE A 178 -1.93 15.30 2.51
N GLN A 179 -1.20 14.20 2.55
CA GLN A 179 -0.51 13.68 3.72
C GLN A 179 0.99 13.71 3.46
N GLY A 180 1.79 14.12 4.44
CA GLY A 180 3.24 14.01 4.38
C GLY A 180 3.66 12.54 4.25
N TYR A 181 4.70 12.29 3.45
CA TYR A 181 5.21 10.93 3.24
C TYR A 181 5.75 10.32 4.54
N PRO A 182 5.17 9.22 5.05
CA PRO A 182 5.51 8.70 6.38
C PRO A 182 6.89 8.06 6.39
N SER A 183 7.77 8.44 7.32
CA SER A 183 9.10 7.84 7.49
C SER A 183 9.05 6.35 7.81
N ALA A 184 10.13 5.62 7.48
CA ALA A 184 10.28 4.24 7.90
C ALA A 184 10.39 4.12 9.42
N VAL A 185 9.76 3.08 9.98
CA VAL A 185 9.87 2.75 11.41
C VAL A 185 11.17 1.97 11.61
N THR A 186 12.00 2.37 12.57
CA THR A 186 13.27 1.68 12.85
C THR A 186 13.08 0.61 13.91
N LEU A 187 13.44 -0.64 13.58
CA LEU A 187 13.65 -1.72 14.53
C LEU A 187 15.13 -1.83 14.84
N ARG A 188 15.48 -1.70 16.13
CA ARG A 188 16.86 -1.86 16.60
C ARG A 188 17.04 -3.26 17.18
N SER A 189 18.13 -3.94 16.83
CA SER A 189 18.48 -5.21 17.46
C SER A 189 18.61 -5.02 18.98
N SER A 190 17.94 -5.86 19.75
CA SER A 190 18.00 -5.86 21.20
C SER A 190 18.04 -7.29 21.74
N PRO A 191 18.90 -7.60 22.74
CA PRO A 191 18.89 -8.89 23.39
C PRO A 191 17.63 -9.11 24.23
N VAL A 192 16.94 -8.03 24.62
CA VAL A 192 15.64 -8.08 25.27
C VAL A 192 14.58 -8.00 24.18
N ASN A 193 13.56 -8.87 24.24
CA ASN A 193 12.45 -8.88 23.29
C ASN A 193 11.54 -7.64 23.45
N GLN A 194 12.05 -6.47 23.06
CA GLN A 194 11.35 -5.20 23.11
C GLN A 194 10.49 -5.04 21.86
N GLN A 195 9.18 -5.06 22.03
CA GLN A 195 8.24 -4.83 20.95
C GLN A 195 8.14 -3.33 20.63
N THR A 196 8.25 -3.00 19.35
CA THR A 196 8.00 -1.68 18.78
C THR A 196 6.71 -1.73 17.99
N VAL A 197 5.85 -0.73 18.15
CA VAL A 197 4.65 -0.61 17.31
C VAL A 197 5.08 -0.16 15.92
N LEU A 198 4.80 -0.98 14.90
CA LEU A 198 5.15 -0.71 13.51
C LEU A 198 4.01 -0.04 12.76
N ALA A 199 2.78 -0.47 13.04
CA ALA A 199 1.57 0.15 12.52
C ALA A 199 0.40 -0.06 13.48
N THR A 200 -0.50 0.90 13.53
CA THR A 200 -1.83 0.81 14.14
C THR A 200 -2.87 0.98 13.07
N ASP A 201 -3.88 0.11 13.04
CA ASP A 201 -4.98 0.28 12.10
C ASP A 201 -6.19 0.95 12.75
N ALA A 202 -6.91 1.72 11.93
CA ALA A 202 -8.09 2.41 12.40
C ALA A 202 -9.27 1.45 12.46
N HIS A 203 -9.77 1.14 13.66
CA HIS A 203 -10.88 0.21 13.85
C HIS A 203 -12.04 0.35 12.85
N GLY A 204 -12.38 -0.75 12.17
CA GLY A 204 -13.59 -0.86 11.35
C GLY A 204 -13.59 0.06 10.12
N ASP A 205 -12.43 0.26 9.52
CA ASP A 205 -12.19 1.07 8.32
C ASP A 205 -12.36 0.31 6.99
N SER A 206 -12.70 -0.98 7.03
CA SER A 206 -13.48 -1.62 5.97
C SER A 206 -14.93 -1.89 6.39
N LEU A 207 -15.80 -2.11 5.39
CA LEU A 207 -17.20 -2.50 5.62
C LEU A 207 -17.31 -3.89 6.27
N ILE A 208 -16.36 -4.78 6.04
CA ILE A 208 -16.35 -6.14 6.58
C ILE A 208 -15.86 -6.13 8.03
N ASP A 209 -14.89 -5.28 8.38
CA ASP A 209 -14.36 -5.14 9.76
C ASP A 209 -15.36 -4.56 10.74
N ARG A 210 -16.35 -3.82 10.25
CA ARG A 210 -17.49 -3.37 11.09
C ARG A 210 -18.36 -4.53 11.55
N LEU A 211 -18.36 -5.65 10.82
CA LEU A 211 -19.23 -6.80 11.05
C LEU A 211 -18.48 -8.00 11.64
N ASP A 212 -17.21 -8.20 11.29
CA ASP A 212 -16.40 -9.32 11.78
C ASP A 212 -15.13 -8.87 12.52
N ARG A 213 -15.20 -8.83 13.85
CA ARG A 213 -14.06 -8.49 14.72
C ARG A 213 -12.88 -9.46 14.63
N TYR A 214 -13.07 -10.65 14.06
CA TYR A 214 -12.03 -11.68 13.99
C TYR A 214 -11.12 -11.51 12.76
N ALA A 215 -11.55 -10.67 11.81
CA ALA A 215 -10.79 -10.30 10.62
C ALA A 215 -10.12 -8.91 10.73
N ASP A 216 -10.60 -8.05 11.63
CA ASP A 216 -10.10 -6.67 11.87
C ASP A 216 -8.72 -6.68 12.54
N ILE A 217 -7.69 -6.35 11.77
CA ILE A 217 -6.31 -6.12 12.21
C ILE A 217 -6.27 -4.77 12.92
N VAL A 218 -5.73 -4.74 14.13
CA VAL A 218 -5.65 -3.48 14.90
C VAL A 218 -4.22 -2.98 15.05
N ARG A 219 -3.24 -3.88 14.92
CA ARG A 219 -1.84 -3.52 15.17
C ARG A 219 -0.89 -4.52 14.53
N LEU A 220 0.25 -4.00 14.09
CA LEU A 220 1.46 -4.77 13.83
C LEU A 220 2.56 -4.27 14.76
N THR A 221 3.16 -5.17 15.53
CA THR A 221 4.37 -4.89 16.30
C THR A 221 5.53 -5.72 15.78
N GLY A 222 6.75 -5.26 16.05
CA GLY A 222 7.96 -5.95 15.66
C GLY A 222 9.01 -5.92 16.75
N SER A 223 9.83 -6.96 16.80
CA SER A 223 11.07 -6.98 17.57
C SER A 223 12.18 -7.64 16.75
N LEU A 224 13.41 -7.20 17.00
CA LEU A 224 14.58 -7.66 16.27
C LEU A 224 15.65 -8.05 17.29
N ASN A 225 16.27 -9.21 17.10
CA ASN A 225 17.49 -9.61 17.78
C ASN A 225 18.50 -10.17 16.77
N ASP A 226 19.61 -10.73 17.22
CA ASP A 226 20.67 -11.21 16.33
C ASP A 226 20.29 -12.44 15.49
N ALA A 227 19.32 -13.23 15.95
CA ALA A 227 18.87 -14.45 15.27
C ALA A 227 17.59 -14.24 14.45
N ASP A 228 16.65 -13.45 14.98
CA ASP A 228 15.26 -13.42 14.52
C ASP A 228 14.72 -11.99 14.38
N LEU A 229 13.90 -11.82 13.34
CA LEU A 229 12.87 -10.79 13.26
C LEU A 229 11.53 -11.42 13.68
N ARG A 230 10.84 -10.82 14.65
CA ARG A 230 9.48 -11.21 15.02
C ARG A 230 8.51 -10.12 14.62
N LEU A 231 7.44 -10.50 13.93
CA LEU A 231 6.36 -9.63 13.51
C LEU A 231 5.05 -10.18 14.09
N THR A 232 4.42 -9.42 14.99
CA THR A 232 3.19 -9.81 15.66
C THR A 232 2.01 -9.02 15.11
N LEU A 233 1.11 -9.73 14.44
CA LEU A 233 -0.17 -9.22 13.96
C LEU A 233 -1.21 -9.40 15.08
N SER A 234 -1.79 -8.31 15.58
CA SER A 234 -2.86 -8.33 16.58
C SER A 234 -4.19 -7.96 15.95
N LEU A 235 -5.23 -8.69 16.32
CA LEU A 235 -6.60 -8.54 15.84
C LEU A 235 -7.50 -7.94 16.91
N ARG A 236 -8.67 -7.42 16.53
CA ARG A 236 -9.70 -6.95 17.48
C ARG A 236 -10.35 -8.11 18.26
N GLY A 237 -10.32 -9.31 17.70
CA GLY A 237 -10.87 -10.54 18.28
C GLY A 237 -9.84 -11.68 18.28
N TYR A 238 -10.19 -12.83 18.87
CA TYR A 238 -9.31 -14.00 18.83
C TYR A 238 -9.11 -14.51 17.39
N VAL A 239 -7.97 -15.15 17.14
CA VAL A 239 -7.64 -15.73 15.82
C VAL A 239 -8.54 -16.95 15.55
N LYS A 240 -9.18 -16.98 14.38
CA LYS A 240 -10.07 -18.07 13.95
C LYS A 240 -9.41 -18.95 12.89
N PRO A 241 -9.46 -20.29 13.02
CA PRO A 241 -8.84 -21.18 12.04
C PRO A 241 -9.53 -21.18 10.67
N GLU A 242 -10.78 -20.70 10.58
CA GLU A 242 -11.52 -20.61 9.32
C GLU A 242 -11.17 -19.35 8.49
N LEU A 243 -10.49 -18.38 9.10
CA LEU A 243 -9.99 -17.18 8.43
C LEU A 243 -8.53 -17.39 8.02
N ARG A 244 -8.16 -16.75 6.92
CA ARG A 244 -6.76 -16.75 6.44
C ARG A 244 -6.15 -15.38 6.72
N TYR A 245 -5.03 -15.39 7.43
CA TYR A 245 -4.23 -14.21 7.78
C TYR A 245 -2.95 -14.26 6.97
N GLU A 246 -2.64 -13.21 6.23
CA GLU A 246 -1.47 -13.15 5.37
C GLU A 246 -0.58 -11.99 5.77
N LEU A 247 0.69 -12.27 6.05
CA LEU A 247 1.73 -11.27 6.23
C LEU A 247 2.62 -11.27 4.99
N GLU A 248 2.71 -10.14 4.32
CA GLU A 248 3.63 -9.92 3.20
C GLU A 248 4.85 -9.14 3.69
N VAL A 249 6.04 -9.67 3.40
CA VAL A 249 7.33 -9.02 3.66
C VAL A 249 8.13 -9.00 2.37
N VAL A 250 8.51 -7.80 1.92
CA VAL A 250 9.35 -7.59 0.74
C VAL A 250 10.65 -6.94 1.17
N THR A 251 11.79 -7.53 0.81
CA THR A 251 13.10 -6.96 1.13
C THR A 251 13.55 -5.95 0.09
N LEU A 252 14.33 -4.98 0.54
CA LEU A 252 15.10 -4.08 -0.32
C LEU A 252 16.53 -3.99 0.19
N GLY A 253 17.49 -4.14 -0.73
CA GLY A 253 18.92 -4.27 -0.45
C GLY A 253 19.32 -5.64 0.10
N GLY A 254 20.51 -5.72 0.70
CA GLY A 254 21.10 -6.97 1.19
C GLY A 254 21.66 -7.86 0.07
N GLN A 255 21.89 -9.13 0.37
CA GLN A 255 22.42 -10.11 -0.60
C GLN A 255 21.34 -10.73 -1.50
N ALA A 256 20.06 -10.56 -1.15
CA ALA A 256 18.92 -11.02 -1.93
C ALA A 256 17.87 -9.91 -2.03
N PRO A 257 18.14 -8.85 -2.82
CA PRO A 257 17.19 -7.76 -3.01
C PRO A 257 15.92 -8.29 -3.68
N GLY A 258 14.76 -7.81 -3.23
CA GLY A 258 13.48 -8.19 -3.79
C GLY A 258 13.00 -9.59 -3.38
N LEU A 259 13.54 -10.18 -2.30
CA LEU A 259 12.93 -11.35 -1.67
C LEU A 259 11.50 -11.00 -1.25
N ARG A 260 10.54 -11.79 -1.69
CA ARG A 260 9.12 -11.65 -1.37
C ARG A 260 8.65 -12.85 -0.58
N LEU A 261 8.25 -12.62 0.66
CA LEU A 261 7.67 -13.63 1.54
C LEU A 261 6.18 -13.34 1.72
N ARG A 262 5.33 -14.31 1.40
CA ARG A 262 3.91 -14.30 1.78
C ARG A 262 3.68 -15.42 2.79
N LEU A 263 3.48 -15.04 4.05
CA LEU A 263 3.31 -15.94 5.17
C LEU A 263 1.84 -16.02 5.52
N CYS A 264 1.20 -17.16 5.25
CA CYS A 264 -0.20 -17.37 5.60
C CYS A 264 -0.32 -18.11 6.94
N TYR A 265 -1.36 -17.79 7.71
CA TYR A 265 -1.77 -18.52 8.91
C TYR A 265 -3.30 -18.74 8.88
N PRO A 266 -3.82 -19.90 9.30
CA PRO A 266 -3.05 -21.11 9.60
C PRO A 266 -2.41 -21.70 8.33
N MET A 267 -1.27 -22.36 8.48
CA MET A 267 -0.57 -23.08 7.41
C MET A 267 0.01 -24.38 7.99
N SER A 268 0.07 -25.45 7.19
CA SER A 268 0.58 -26.75 7.63
C SER A 268 2.09 -26.76 7.85
N GLU A 269 2.85 -26.12 6.95
CA GLU A 269 4.31 -26.08 7.00
C GLU A 269 4.83 -24.73 6.51
N PHE A 270 5.72 -24.11 7.28
CA PHE A 270 6.43 -22.89 6.88
C PHE A 270 7.77 -23.23 6.24
N PRO A 271 8.31 -22.35 5.37
CA PRO A 271 9.67 -22.50 4.85
C PRO A 271 10.71 -22.55 5.98
N MET A 272 11.84 -23.21 5.71
CA MET A 272 12.94 -23.31 6.68
C MET A 272 13.38 -21.93 7.19
N GLY A 273 13.51 -21.80 8.51
CA GLY A 273 13.87 -20.54 9.17
C GLY A 273 12.70 -19.59 9.40
N ILE A 274 11.46 -20.03 9.14
CA ILE A 274 10.24 -19.27 9.42
C ILE A 274 9.29 -20.12 10.26
N THR A 275 8.67 -19.51 11.27
CA THR A 275 7.60 -20.13 12.06
C THR A 275 6.50 -19.11 12.33
N ALA A 276 5.32 -19.60 12.71
CA ALA A 276 4.24 -18.75 13.23
C ALA A 276 3.60 -19.40 14.46
N GLU A 277 3.27 -18.58 15.45
CA GLU A 277 2.55 -19.01 16.65
C GLU A 277 1.36 -18.09 16.93
N GLN A 278 0.24 -18.67 17.38
CA GLN A 278 -0.92 -17.93 17.85
C GLN A 278 -0.92 -17.84 19.37
N LYS A 279 -1.21 -16.66 19.90
CA LYS A 279 -1.52 -16.44 21.31
C LYS A 279 -2.69 -15.48 21.45
N GLY A 280 -3.86 -16.00 21.82
CA GLY A 280 -5.07 -15.19 21.98
C GLY A 280 -5.55 -14.56 20.67
N ASP A 281 -5.45 -13.23 20.59
CA ASP A 281 -5.83 -12.37 19.46
C ASP A 281 -4.67 -12.05 18.52
N SER A 282 -3.50 -12.65 18.74
CA SER A 282 -2.28 -12.29 18.04
C SER A 282 -1.62 -13.49 17.37
N ILE A 283 -1.05 -13.26 16.19
CA ILE A 283 -0.22 -14.20 15.43
C ILE A 283 1.18 -13.61 15.35
N THR A 284 2.18 -14.33 15.85
CA THR A 284 3.59 -13.92 15.75
C THR A 284 4.30 -14.75 14.71
N PHE A 285 4.74 -14.11 13.64
CA PHE A 285 5.64 -14.69 12.64
C PHE A 285 7.08 -14.44 13.08
N THR A 286 7.87 -15.51 13.19
CA THR A 286 9.30 -15.44 13.47
C THR A 286 10.06 -15.79 12.20
N ILE A 287 10.89 -14.87 11.72
CA ILE A 287 11.69 -15.00 10.50
C ILE A 287 13.17 -14.92 10.91
N SER A 288 13.93 -15.98 10.66
CA SER A 288 15.37 -15.97 10.90
C SER A 288 16.03 -14.88 10.06
N ARG A 289 16.94 -14.11 10.66
CA ARG A 289 17.72 -13.08 9.95
C ARG A 289 18.51 -13.62 8.76
N SER A 290 18.91 -14.89 8.82
CA SER A 290 19.58 -15.57 7.71
C SER A 290 18.73 -15.71 6.44
N VAL A 291 17.39 -15.69 6.58
CA VAL A 291 16.43 -15.68 5.48
C VAL A 291 16.35 -14.29 4.84
N LEU A 292 16.46 -13.23 5.65
CA LEU A 292 16.39 -11.83 5.18
C LEU A 292 17.65 -11.36 4.46
N LYS A 293 18.74 -12.14 4.50
CA LYS A 293 19.99 -11.90 3.74
C LYS A 293 20.54 -10.48 3.93
N ASP A 294 20.56 -10.01 5.17
CA ASP A 294 21.05 -8.68 5.56
C ASP A 294 20.33 -7.51 4.87
N ALA A 295 19.08 -7.70 4.44
CA ALA A 295 18.27 -6.62 3.91
C ALA A 295 18.09 -5.51 4.96
N PRO A 296 18.50 -4.25 4.67
CA PRO A 296 18.36 -3.15 5.61
C PRO A 296 16.92 -2.65 5.72
N LEU A 297 16.11 -2.81 4.67
CA LEU A 297 14.78 -2.24 4.60
C LEU A 297 13.76 -3.30 4.20
N LEU A 298 12.64 -3.33 4.92
CA LEU A 298 11.50 -4.19 4.64
C LEU A 298 10.27 -3.36 4.33
N PHE A 299 9.45 -3.86 3.40
CA PHE A 299 8.09 -3.40 3.17
C PHE A 299 7.16 -4.47 3.71
N VAL A 300 6.35 -4.11 4.71
CA VAL A 300 5.49 -5.05 5.43
C VAL A 300 4.04 -4.60 5.28
N SER A 301 3.17 -5.53 4.93
CA SER A 301 1.71 -5.35 4.95
C SER A 301 1.05 -6.63 5.42
N ALA A 302 -0.18 -6.54 5.91
CA ALA A 302 -0.95 -7.72 6.30
C ALA A 302 -2.38 -7.63 5.79
N GLU A 303 -2.98 -8.78 5.54
CA GLU A 303 -4.34 -8.89 5.06
C GLU A 303 -5.06 -10.05 5.75
N THR A 304 -6.36 -9.94 5.90
CA THR A 304 -7.22 -11.05 6.32
C THR A 304 -8.20 -11.39 5.23
N TYR A 305 -8.56 -12.67 5.15
CA TYR A 305 -9.42 -13.21 4.11
C TYR A 305 -10.48 -14.11 4.72
N GLN A 306 -11.71 -13.94 4.23
CA GLN A 306 -12.82 -14.85 4.45
C GLN A 306 -13.15 -15.55 3.13
N GLY A 307 -12.70 -16.79 3.00
CA GLY A 307 -12.67 -17.47 1.69
C GLY A 307 -11.72 -16.75 0.73
N GLN A 308 -12.24 -16.32 -0.42
CA GLN A 308 -11.47 -15.57 -1.43
C GLN A 308 -11.61 -14.04 -1.28
N ALA A 309 -12.52 -13.56 -0.43
CA ALA A 309 -12.73 -12.14 -0.23
C ALA A 309 -11.75 -11.61 0.82
N ARG A 310 -11.03 -10.54 0.49
CA ARG A 310 -10.26 -9.78 1.48
C ARG A 310 -11.24 -9.12 2.45
N ALA A 311 -11.08 -9.42 3.73
CA ALA A 311 -11.86 -8.84 4.81
C ALA A 311 -11.22 -7.54 5.29
N ASP A 312 -9.92 -7.58 5.61
CA ASP A 312 -9.16 -6.41 6.07
C ASP A 312 -7.78 -6.31 5.40
N ARG A 313 -7.17 -5.13 5.48
CA ARG A 313 -5.81 -4.85 5.07
C ARG A 313 -5.16 -3.81 5.99
N LEU A 314 -4.13 -4.25 6.69
CA LEU A 314 -3.14 -3.36 7.26
C LEU A 314 -2.30 -2.73 6.14
N ARG A 315 -2.26 -1.39 6.12
CA ARG A 315 -1.46 -0.60 5.18
C ARG A 315 -0.01 -1.08 5.08
N GLN A 316 0.58 -0.87 3.91
CA GLN A 316 2.01 -1.12 3.77
C GLN A 316 2.82 -0.08 4.56
N ILE A 317 3.80 -0.57 5.30
CA ILE A 317 4.76 0.22 6.06
C ILE A 317 6.19 -0.15 5.68
N ARG A 318 7.10 0.79 5.91
CA ARG A 318 8.54 0.59 5.76
C ARG A 318 9.17 0.36 7.12
N VAL A 319 9.96 -0.70 7.23
CA VAL A 319 10.64 -1.08 8.46
C VAL A 319 12.13 -1.14 8.20
N GLN A 320 12.87 -0.19 8.77
CA GLN A 320 14.33 -0.14 8.72
C GLN A 320 14.87 -1.07 9.82
N LEU A 321 15.68 -2.06 9.45
CA LEU A 321 16.38 -2.94 10.38
C LEU A 321 17.75 -2.33 10.70
N ASN A 322 18.04 -2.12 11.98
CA ASN A 322 19.28 -1.51 12.48
C ASN A 322 19.95 -2.34 13.57
#